data_AF-A0A0M8NXF6-F1
#
_entry.id   AF-A0A0M8NXF6-F1
#
_cell.length_a   1.000
_cell.length_b   1.000
_cell.length_c   1.000
_cell.angle_alpha   90.00
_cell.angle_beta   90.00
_cell.angle_gamma   90.00
#
_symmetry.space_group_name_H-M   'P 1'
#
loop_
_entity.id
_entity.type
_entity.pdbx_description
1 polymer ?
#
loop_
_entity_poly.entity_id
_entity_poly.type
_entity_poly.pdbx_seq_one_letter_code
_entity_poly.pdbx_strand_id
1 'polypeptide(L)'
;MFSGDIICSAKFPEGKILLLEKVPGEQLFGIWNSLPFAEKAHVFSECSSAIQTLRSISIRLLDSGRHNILYDRMSGKVTLVDFEAIDDLGGVRVTSLNPELVSIFGVTGMSQFIHGG
;
A
#
# COMPACT_ATOMS: atom_id res chain seq x y z
N MET A 1 -21.64 -5.46 5.65
CA MET A 1 -22.72 -5.25 4.68
C MET A 1 -22.50 -3.89 4.06
N PHE A 2 -22.27 -3.80 2.75
CA PHE A 2 -22.28 -2.50 2.07
C PHE A 2 -23.72 -2.01 2.04
N SER A 3 -23.96 -0.78 2.47
CA SER A 3 -25.28 -0.16 2.43
C SER A 3 -25.16 1.23 1.80
N GLY A 4 -25.95 1.49 0.77
CA GLY A 4 -25.98 2.75 0.04
C GLY A 4 -26.27 2.54 -1.44
N ASP A 5 -26.80 3.57 -2.09
CA ASP A 5 -27.08 3.56 -3.52
C ASP A 5 -25.81 3.89 -4.32
N ILE A 6 -25.55 3.12 -5.38
CA ILE A 6 -24.53 3.44 -6.37
C ILE A 6 -25.18 4.33 -7.43
N ILE A 7 -24.84 5.62 -7.43
CA ILE A 7 -25.37 6.58 -8.40
C ILE A 7 -24.31 6.83 -9.48
N CYS A 8 -24.49 6.22 -10.65
CA CYS A 8 -23.61 6.45 -11.80
C CYS A 8 -23.95 7.78 -12.48
N SER A 9 -22.94 8.59 -12.79
CA SER A 9 -23.12 9.81 -13.57
C SER A 9 -23.50 9.49 -15.02
N ALA A 10 -24.51 10.17 -15.56
CA ALA A 10 -24.90 10.06 -16.97
C ALA A 10 -23.77 10.48 -17.96
N LYS A 11 -22.69 11.11 -17.47
CA LYS A 11 -21.53 11.48 -18.30
C LYS A 11 -20.68 10.29 -18.74
N PHE A 12 -20.73 9.18 -18.02
CA PHE A 12 -20.00 7.95 -18.36
C PHE A 12 -21.03 6.82 -18.42
N PRO A 13 -21.72 6.66 -19.57
CA PRO A 13 -22.81 5.69 -19.70
C PRO A 13 -22.33 4.23 -19.61
N GLU A 14 -21.02 4.01 -19.74
CA GLU A 14 -20.38 2.71 -19.73
C GLU A 14 -19.17 2.73 -18.77
N GLY A 15 -19.04 1.69 -17.96
CA GLY A 15 -17.97 1.55 -16.99
C GLY A 15 -18.13 0.31 -16.11
N LYS A 16 -17.07 -0.04 -15.39
CA LYS A 16 -17.08 -1.10 -14.38
C LYS A 16 -16.81 -0.48 -13.02
N ILE A 17 -17.51 -0.97 -11.99
CA ILE A 17 -17.31 -0.54 -10.60
C ILE A 17 -16.77 -1.73 -9.83
N LEU A 18 -15.65 -1.51 -9.14
CA LEU A 18 -15.10 -2.47 -8.19
C LEU A 18 -15.63 -2.12 -6.79
N LEU A 19 -16.38 -3.04 -6.18
CA LEU A 19 -16.88 -2.89 -4.81
C LEU A 19 -15.95 -3.66 -3.88
N LEU A 20 -15.29 -2.94 -2.98
CA LEU A 20 -14.33 -3.47 -2.00
C LEU A 20 -14.79 -3.16 -0.59
N GLU A 21 -14.39 -4.02 0.36
CA GLU A 21 -14.66 -3.80 1.77
C GLU A 21 -14.08 -2.47 2.23
N LYS A 22 -14.91 -1.67 2.93
CA LYS A 22 -14.41 -0.45 3.56
C LYS A 22 -13.52 -0.87 4.73
N VAL A 23 -12.23 -0.68 4.55
CA VAL A 23 -11.23 -0.90 5.60
C VAL A 23 -11.05 0.38 6.44
N PRO A 24 -10.86 0.27 7.76
CA PRO A 24 -10.52 1.41 8.60
C PRO A 24 -9.08 1.86 8.36
N GLY A 25 -8.77 3.11 8.74
CA GLY A 25 -7.43 3.68 8.70
C GLY A 25 -7.35 5.01 7.99
N GLU A 26 -6.31 5.78 8.33
CA GLU A 26 -5.99 7.05 7.68
C GLU A 26 -4.92 6.81 6.61
N GLN A 27 -4.96 7.60 5.53
CA GLN A 27 -3.91 7.53 4.51
C GLN A 27 -2.55 7.90 5.11
N LEU A 28 -1.58 7.02 4.90
CA LEU A 28 -0.24 7.16 5.43
C LEU A 28 0.42 8.46 4.96
N PHE A 29 0.09 8.94 3.76
CA PHE A 29 0.56 10.22 3.23
C PHE A 29 0.32 11.39 4.20
N GLY A 30 -0.88 11.46 4.79
CA GLY A 30 -1.26 12.55 5.69
C GLY A 30 -0.65 12.45 7.08
N ILE A 31 -0.43 11.23 7.58
CA ILE A 31 -0.04 11.01 8.98
C ILE A 31 1.44 10.64 9.17
N TRP A 32 2.17 10.23 8.12
CA TRP A 32 3.51 9.67 8.23
C TRP A 32 4.47 10.51 9.09
N ASN A 33 4.52 11.82 8.87
CA ASN A 33 5.46 12.69 9.59
C ASN A 33 5.14 12.81 11.09
N SER A 34 3.88 12.62 11.47
CA SER A 34 3.41 12.68 12.86
C SER A 34 3.61 11.37 13.63
N LEU A 35 3.85 10.25 12.93
CA LEU A 35 3.98 8.94 13.56
C LEU A 35 5.27 8.83 14.39
N PRO A 36 5.19 8.26 15.61
CA PRO A 36 6.35 7.82 16.38
C PRO A 36 7.19 6.80 15.61
N PHE A 37 8.46 6.70 15.98
CA PHE A 37 9.40 5.76 15.35
C PHE A 37 8.91 4.30 15.39
N ALA A 38 8.36 3.85 16.53
CA ALA A 38 7.85 2.49 16.69
C ALA A 38 6.71 2.18 15.69
N GLU A 39 5.77 3.11 15.51
CA GLU A 39 4.68 2.96 14.55
C GLU A 39 5.21 2.96 13.11
N LYS A 40 6.21 3.81 12.80
CA LYS A 40 6.85 3.81 11.47
C LYS A 40 7.56 2.49 11.17
N ALA A 41 8.27 1.93 12.15
CA ALA A 41 8.96 0.64 12.01
C ALA A 41 7.96 -0.50 11.82
N HIS A 42 6.84 -0.49 12.55
CA HIS A 42 5.74 -1.43 12.36
C HIS A 42 5.17 -1.35 10.94
N VAL A 43 4.80 -0.15 10.48
CA VAL A 43 4.27 0.08 9.13
C VAL A 43 5.28 -0.38 8.05
N PHE A 44 6.56 -0.10 8.24
CA PHE A 44 7.61 -0.56 7.33
C PHE A 44 7.66 -2.09 7.23
N SER A 45 7.59 -2.78 8.38
CA SER A 45 7.60 -4.25 8.43
C SER A 45 6.40 -4.85 7.71
N GLU A 46 5.19 -4.36 8.00
CA GLU A 46 3.96 -4.81 7.36
C GLU A 46 3.97 -4.59 5.84
N CYS A 47 4.37 -3.40 5.39
CA CYS A 47 4.50 -3.11 3.96
C CYS A 47 5.53 -4.02 3.28
N SER A 48 6.66 -4.28 3.94
CA SER A 48 7.69 -5.18 3.42
C SER A 48 7.15 -6.60 3.24
N SER A 49 6.42 -7.11 4.23
CA SER A 49 5.77 -8.42 4.20
C SER A 49 4.71 -8.52 3.09
N ALA A 50 3.86 -7.50 2.96
CA ALA A 50 2.84 -7.43 1.93
C ALA A 50 3.45 -7.43 0.51
N ILE A 51 4.48 -6.61 0.28
CA ILE A 51 5.17 -6.55 -1.01
C ILE A 51 5.89 -7.87 -1.32
N GLN A 52 6.52 -8.50 -0.33
CA GLN A 52 7.13 -9.83 -0.52
C GLN A 52 6.08 -10.87 -0.92
N THR A 53 4.90 -10.82 -0.31
CA THR A 53 3.78 -11.72 -0.64
C THR A 53 3.32 -11.50 -2.09
N LEU A 54 3.12 -10.26 -2.53
CA LEU A 54 2.75 -9.95 -3.92
C LEU A 54 3.81 -10.44 -4.92
N ARG A 55 5.09 -10.22 -4.60
CA ARG A 55 6.20 -10.68 -5.44
C ARG A 55 6.32 -12.18 -5.51
N SER A 56 5.92 -12.90 -4.46
CA SER A 56 5.90 -14.37 -4.46
C SER A 56 4.96 -14.95 -5.51
N ILE A 57 3.96 -14.17 -5.94
CA ILE A 57 3.02 -14.50 -7.01
C ILE A 57 3.26 -13.67 -8.29
N SER A 58 4.49 -13.18 -8.48
CA SER A 58 4.93 -12.38 -9.63
C SER A 58 4.23 -11.03 -9.81
N ILE A 59 3.60 -10.48 -8.77
CA ILE A 59 2.97 -9.15 -8.85
C ILE A 59 3.95 -8.08 -8.35
N ARG A 60 4.12 -7.02 -9.14
CA ARG A 60 4.77 -5.77 -8.75
C ARG A 60 3.78 -4.62 -8.80
N LEU A 61 3.84 -3.74 -7.80
CA LEU A 61 3.07 -2.50 -7.79
C LEU A 61 3.84 -1.39 -8.50
N LEU A 62 3.16 -0.65 -9.37
CA LEU A 62 3.73 0.52 -10.03
C LEU A 62 3.37 1.81 -9.28
N ASP A 63 2.20 1.87 -8.64
CA ASP A 63 1.79 2.98 -7.76
C ASP A 63 1.62 2.52 -6.30
N SER A 64 2.74 2.38 -5.61
CA SER A 64 2.79 2.00 -4.19
C SER A 64 2.97 3.19 -3.25
N GLY A 65 2.65 4.41 -3.66
CA GLY A 65 2.87 5.59 -2.82
C GLY A 65 2.09 5.54 -1.49
N ARG A 66 2.49 6.38 -0.52
CA ARG A 66 1.83 6.45 0.81
C ARG A 66 0.34 6.79 0.75
N HIS A 67 -0.15 7.34 -0.36
CA HIS A 67 -1.58 7.60 -0.57
C HIS A 67 -2.41 6.32 -0.74
N ASN A 68 -1.77 5.22 -1.15
CA ASN A 68 -2.36 3.89 -1.34
C ASN A 68 -2.19 2.99 -0.12
N ILE A 69 -1.77 3.55 1.02
CA ILE A 69 -1.59 2.80 2.28
C ILE A 69 -2.47 3.42 3.35
N LEU A 70 -3.31 2.60 3.95
CA LEU A 70 -4.13 2.96 5.10
C LEU A 70 -3.53 2.36 6.36
N TYR A 71 -3.46 3.16 7.42
CA TYR A 71 -2.99 2.72 8.73
C TYR A 71 -4.02 3.07 9.79
N ASP A 72 -4.55 2.04 10.45
CA ASP A 72 -5.41 2.18 11.61
C ASP A 72 -4.58 2.06 12.89
N ARG A 73 -4.34 3.19 13.54
CA ARG A 73 -3.51 3.29 14.76
C ARG A 73 -4.11 2.55 15.95
N MET A 74 -5.43 2.38 15.99
CA MET A 74 -6.08 1.68 17.11
C MET A 74 -5.85 0.18 17.05
N SER A 75 -5.95 -0.42 15.86
CA SER A 75 -5.74 -1.86 15.67
C SER A 75 -4.31 -2.23 15.27
N GLY A 76 -3.49 -1.25 14.86
CA GLY A 76 -2.18 -1.48 14.25
C GLY A 76 -2.25 -2.02 12.81
N LYS A 77 -3.46 -2.13 12.22
CA LYS A 77 -3.63 -2.72 10.89
C LYS A 77 -3.11 -1.78 9.79
N VAL A 78 -2.28 -2.34 8.91
CA VAL A 78 -1.80 -1.66 7.70
C VAL A 78 -2.46 -2.32 6.49
N THR A 79 -3.08 -1.52 5.63
CA THR A 79 -3.76 -2.02 4.42
C THR A 79 -3.22 -1.31 3.20
N LEU A 80 -2.71 -2.09 2.25
CA LEU A 80 -2.40 -1.63 0.91
C LEU A 80 -3.69 -1.68 0.07
N VAL A 81 -4.01 -0.58 -0.59
CA VAL A 81 -5.15 -0.44 -1.49
C VAL A 81 -4.67 0.00 -2.86
N ASP A 82 -5.60 0.05 -3.82
CA ASP A 82 -5.37 0.48 -5.19
C ASP A 82 -4.32 -0.35 -5.97
N PHE A 83 -4.83 -1.27 -6.78
CA PHE A 83 -4.05 -2.21 -7.58
C PHE A 83 -4.26 -1.94 -9.08
N GLU A 84 -4.69 -0.74 -9.47
CA GLU A 84 -4.96 -0.44 -10.88
C GLU A 84 -3.69 -0.48 -11.75
N ALA A 85 -2.53 -0.19 -11.15
CA ALA A 85 -1.25 -0.16 -11.82
C ALA A 85 -0.31 -1.25 -11.26
N ILE A 86 -0.36 -2.42 -11.89
CA ILE A 86 0.50 -3.58 -11.58
C ILE A 86 1.30 -4.05 -12.80
N ASP A 87 2.41 -4.71 -12.54
CA ASP A 87 3.26 -5.35 -13.54
C ASP A 87 3.46 -6.83 -13.19
N ASP A 88 3.49 -7.69 -14.20
CA ASP A 88 3.75 -9.12 -14.06
C ASP A 88 5.25 -9.38 -14.23
N LEU A 89 5.88 -9.82 -13.15
CA LEU A 89 7.31 -10.11 -13.11
C LEU A 89 7.68 -11.40 -13.88
N GLY A 90 6.70 -12.16 -14.40
CA GLY A 90 6.94 -13.32 -15.26
C GLY A 90 7.78 -14.40 -14.59
N GLY A 91 7.73 -14.51 -13.25
CA GLY A 91 8.54 -15.44 -12.46
C GLY A 91 10.00 -15.00 -12.25
N VAL A 92 10.41 -13.81 -12.69
CA VAL A 92 11.75 -13.28 -12.45
C VAL A 92 11.84 -12.77 -11.02
N ARG A 93 12.70 -13.40 -10.21
CA ARG A 93 13.03 -12.91 -8.86
C ARG A 93 13.76 -11.57 -8.99
N VAL A 94 13.08 -10.47 -8.66
CA VAL A 94 13.70 -9.14 -8.54
C VAL A 94 14.50 -9.09 -7.24
N THR A 95 15.83 -9.00 -7.34
CA THR A 95 16.75 -9.25 -6.21
C THR A 95 17.47 -8.04 -5.62
N SER A 96 17.46 -6.84 -6.22
CA SER A 96 18.44 -5.81 -5.80
C SER A 96 17.93 -4.42 -5.40
N LEU A 97 16.64 -4.11 -5.57
CA LEU A 97 15.99 -2.99 -4.88
C LEU A 97 14.49 -3.31 -4.80
N ASN A 98 13.83 -2.89 -3.73
CA ASN A 98 12.37 -2.96 -3.64
C ASN A 98 11.80 -1.59 -4.03
N PRO A 99 11.63 -1.28 -5.33
CA PRO A 99 11.14 0.02 -5.80
C PRO A 99 9.82 0.43 -5.17
N GLU A 100 8.98 -0.55 -4.78
CA GLU A 100 7.76 -0.31 -4.05
C GLU A 100 8.05 0.29 -2.68
N LEU A 101 8.95 -0.31 -1.89
CA LEU A 101 9.36 0.25 -0.60
C LEU A 101 10.07 1.61 -0.75
N VAL A 102 10.81 1.82 -1.84
CA VAL A 102 11.42 3.13 -2.14
C VAL A 102 10.34 4.17 -2.44
N SER A 103 9.30 3.80 -3.19
CA SER A 103 8.15 4.68 -3.46
C SER A 103 7.42 5.06 -2.17
N ILE A 104 7.26 4.10 -1.24
CA ILE A 104 6.60 4.34 0.04
C ILE A 104 7.46 5.20 0.96
N PHE A 105 8.71 4.83 1.18
CA PHE A 105 9.50 5.36 2.30
C PHE A 105 10.60 6.33 1.87
N GLY A 106 10.98 6.34 0.59
CA GLY A 106 12.17 6.99 0.10
C GLY A 106 13.44 6.24 0.50
N VAL A 107 14.55 6.48 -0.23
CA VAL A 107 15.83 5.80 0.01
C VAL A 107 16.33 6.04 1.44
N THR A 108 16.24 7.28 1.93
CA THR A 108 16.70 7.67 3.27
C THR A 108 15.84 7.05 4.38
N GLY A 109 14.53 6.89 4.13
CA GLY A 109 13.60 6.27 5.08
C GLY A 109 13.90 4.78 5.24
N MET A 110 14.20 4.06 4.15
CA MET A 110 14.56 2.64 4.24
C MET A 110 15.82 2.41 5.09
N SER A 111 16.86 3.25 4.95
CA SER A 111 18.10 3.09 5.71
C SER A 111 17.89 3.15 7.23
N GLN A 112 16.93 3.95 7.70
CA GLN A 112 16.60 4.09 9.13
C GLN A 112 16.02 2.80 9.72
N PHE A 113 15.34 1.98 8.93
CA PHE A 113 14.72 0.73 9.38
C PHE A 113 15.59 -0.50 9.12
N ILE A 114 16.56 -0.42 8.21
CA ILE A 114 17.50 -1.51 7.91
C ILE A 114 18.64 -1.59 8.94
N HIS A 115 19.05 -0.48 9.54
CA HIS A 115 20.20 -0.41 10.46
C HIS A 115 19.82 -0.32 11.95
N GLY A 116 18.52 -0.38 12.27
CA GLY A 116 18.00 -0.19 13.64
C GLY A 116 17.64 -1.49 14.38
N GLY A 117 18.15 -2.64 13.94
CA GLY A 117 17.94 -3.96 14.56
C GLY A 117 19.07 -4.36 15.49
#